data_AF-A0A956DR83-F1
#
_entry.id   AF-A0A956DR83-F1
#
_cell.length_a   1.000
_cell.length_b   1.000
_cell.length_c   1.000
_cell.angle_alpha   90.00
_cell.angle_beta   90.00
_cell.angle_gamma   90.00
#
_symmetry.space_group_name_H-M   'P 1'
#
loop_
_entity.id
_entity.type
_entity.pdbx_description
1 polymer ?
#
loop_
_entity_poly.entity_id
_entity_poly.type
_entity_poly.pdbx_seq_one_letter_code
_entity_poly.pdbx_strand_id
1 'polypeptide(L)'
;MVAAALAALFASAAGTVSCTTTLPGPPICSERRPCEGPRQCVLGRCREPKTMPVSTDATRLELEPEDFAMVGAEGLATADTIGESIVFGRAGETRELWLRFALDLPDGARVQRALLVLDALPECRRRPGLVSFEVAQILERWSSASATPARRPRTSLPMRAGELSVTPPQPLRLDVTELVRAWRAPHAESFGLALRAEGSSESGACFSSGLSWGKGPRLVVFLWPEEDGAGGGGGAGGGEDGEGGAGGSGGASGDGGARGRRRGDSAPARGRGSLGELRHRGRPAACPRRRELHDPRPTDGGGGRRVGVG
;
A
#
# COMPACT_ATOMS: atom_id res chain seq x y z
N MET A 1 21.47 77.07 4.94
CA MET A 1 22.14 76.89 6.24
C MET A 1 22.02 75.42 6.62
N VAL A 2 23.16 74.81 6.92
CA VAL A 2 23.39 73.54 7.64
C VAL A 2 22.80 72.26 7.03
N ALA A 3 23.63 71.47 6.35
CA ALA A 3 23.45 70.03 6.21
C ALA A 3 24.73 69.35 6.72
N ALA A 4 24.60 68.66 7.84
CA ALA A 4 25.66 68.00 8.58
C ALA A 4 25.90 66.57 8.08
N ALA A 5 27.16 66.18 8.12
CA ALA A 5 27.66 64.84 7.91
C ALA A 5 27.20 63.86 9.01
N LEU A 6 27.15 62.56 8.69
CA LEU A 6 27.58 61.50 9.60
C LEU A 6 27.83 60.20 8.83
N ALA A 7 29.08 59.77 8.91
CA ALA A 7 29.59 58.48 8.48
C ALA A 7 29.21 57.38 9.49
N ALA A 8 29.09 56.13 9.04
CA ALA A 8 29.46 54.96 9.83
C ALA A 8 29.63 53.72 8.94
N LEU A 9 30.76 53.05 9.12
CA LEU A 9 31.12 51.73 8.60
C LEU A 9 30.22 50.63 9.18
N PHE A 10 30.01 49.54 8.43
CA PHE A 10 30.09 48.18 8.98
C PHE A 10 30.51 47.18 7.89
N ALA A 11 31.70 46.60 8.08
CA ALA A 11 32.14 45.35 7.48
C ALA A 11 31.53 44.17 8.26
N SER A 12 31.14 43.08 7.59
CA SER A 12 31.15 41.71 8.12
C SER A 12 30.92 40.67 7.02
N ALA A 13 31.81 39.68 7.00
CA ALA A 13 31.81 38.50 6.15
C ALA A 13 30.78 37.46 6.60
N ALA A 14 30.24 36.67 5.67
CA ALA A 14 29.81 35.29 5.92
C ALA A 14 29.59 34.56 4.59
N GLY A 15 30.54 33.71 4.18
CA GLY A 15 30.34 32.74 3.12
C GLY A 15 29.37 31.66 3.61
N THR A 16 28.17 31.60 3.04
CA THR A 16 27.20 30.55 3.34
C THR A 16 27.60 29.28 2.61
N VAL A 17 28.29 28.39 3.32
CA VAL A 17 28.49 27.00 2.92
C VAL A 17 27.11 26.33 2.85
N SER A 18 26.59 26.14 1.64
CA SER A 18 25.38 25.36 1.40
C SER A 18 25.68 23.89 1.72
N CYS A 19 25.25 23.45 2.89
CA CYS A 19 25.13 22.04 3.21
C CYS A 19 24.07 21.42 2.30
N THR A 20 24.48 20.89 1.14
CA THR A 20 23.69 19.90 0.42
C THR A 20 23.74 18.62 1.23
N THR A 21 22.81 18.48 2.18
CA THR A 21 22.62 17.23 2.91
C THR A 21 22.01 16.23 1.92
N THR A 22 22.87 15.50 1.22
CA THR A 22 22.49 14.32 0.44
C THR A 22 21.73 13.39 1.38
N LEU A 23 20.42 13.23 1.15
CA LEU A 23 19.57 12.34 1.94
C LEU A 23 20.24 10.97 2.00
N PRO A 24 20.66 10.51 3.20
CA PRO A 24 21.48 9.32 3.34
C PRO A 24 20.62 8.08 3.08
N GLY A 25 20.56 7.66 1.82
CA GLY A 25 20.14 6.31 1.46
C GLY A 25 21.22 5.30 1.87
N PRO A 26 20.86 4.04 2.16
CA PRO A 26 21.85 3.00 2.43
C PRO A 26 22.83 2.88 1.25
N PRO A 27 24.15 2.77 1.53
CA PRO A 27 25.16 2.77 0.48
C PRO A 27 24.92 1.63 -0.51
N ILE A 28 25.20 1.91 -1.78
CA ILE A 28 25.15 0.91 -2.85
C ILE A 28 26.41 0.05 -2.72
N CYS A 29 26.24 -1.26 -2.74
CA CYS A 29 27.35 -2.19 -2.76
C CYS A 29 27.47 -2.86 -4.13
N SER A 30 28.70 -3.22 -4.46
CA SER A 30 29.07 -4.00 -5.63
C SER A 30 30.29 -4.84 -5.31
N GLU A 31 30.72 -5.71 -6.22
CA GLU A 31 31.98 -6.47 -6.09
C GLU A 31 33.19 -5.56 -5.80
N ARG A 32 33.12 -4.29 -6.24
CA ARG A 32 34.19 -3.31 -6.08
C ARG A 32 34.02 -2.40 -4.86
N ARG A 33 32.83 -2.38 -4.24
CA ARG A 33 32.54 -1.63 -3.01
C ARG A 33 31.68 -2.48 -2.08
N PRO A 34 32.30 -3.25 -1.18
CA PRO A 34 31.55 -3.96 -0.15
C PRO A 34 30.91 -2.97 0.82
N CYS A 35 29.94 -3.47 1.59
CA CYS A 35 29.29 -2.67 2.60
C CYS A 35 30.21 -2.37 3.77
N GLU A 36 30.16 -1.13 4.25
CA GLU A 36 30.90 -0.73 5.45
C GLU A 36 30.19 -1.26 6.71
N GLY A 37 30.99 -1.80 7.65
CA GLY A 37 30.53 -2.31 8.94
C GLY A 37 29.90 -3.71 8.88
N PRO A 38 29.02 -4.08 9.83
CA PRO A 38 28.37 -5.40 9.86
C PRO A 38 27.27 -5.54 8.80
N ARG A 39 27.17 -4.61 7.86
CA ARG A 39 26.10 -4.56 6.86
C ARG A 39 26.38 -5.58 5.75
N GLN A 40 25.34 -6.27 5.30
CA GLN A 40 25.41 -7.21 4.19
C GLN A 40 24.93 -6.58 2.89
N CYS A 41 25.58 -6.96 1.79
CA CYS A 41 25.18 -6.54 0.45
C CYS A 41 24.02 -7.41 -0.04
N VAL A 42 22.80 -6.87 0.00
CA VAL A 42 21.60 -7.57 -0.48
C VAL A 42 21.03 -6.80 -1.66
N LEU A 43 21.07 -7.40 -2.84
CA LEU A 43 20.58 -6.81 -4.10
C LEU A 43 21.22 -5.45 -4.40
N GLY A 44 22.54 -5.34 -4.23
CA GLY A 44 23.31 -4.12 -4.56
C GLY A 44 23.16 -2.99 -3.54
N ARG A 45 22.60 -3.24 -2.35
CA ARG A 45 22.53 -2.25 -1.27
C ARG A 45 22.96 -2.82 0.06
N CYS A 46 23.59 -1.96 0.86
CA CYS A 46 24.04 -2.29 2.19
C CYS A 46 22.91 -2.25 3.19
N ARG A 47 22.67 -3.39 3.82
CA ARG A 47 21.61 -3.57 4.79
C ARG A 47 22.17 -4.05 6.11
N GLU A 48 21.57 -3.60 7.19
CA GLU A 48 21.90 -4.16 8.49
C GLU A 48 21.48 -5.64 8.54
N PRO A 49 22.30 -6.51 9.12
CA PRO A 49 22.12 -7.96 9.05
C PRO A 49 20.82 -8.44 9.73
N LYS A 50 20.17 -7.57 10.52
CA LYS A 50 18.86 -7.81 11.15
C LYS A 50 17.66 -7.41 10.29
N THR A 51 17.85 -6.72 9.16
CA THR A 51 16.78 -6.56 8.16
C THR A 51 16.73 -7.84 7.34
N MET A 52 16.08 -8.86 7.89
CA MET A 52 16.10 -10.20 7.33
C MET A 52 15.67 -10.17 5.86
N PRO A 53 16.48 -10.72 4.93
CA PRO A 53 15.97 -11.09 3.63
C PRO A 53 14.75 -12.00 3.83
N VAL A 54 13.75 -11.84 2.97
CA VAL A 54 12.63 -12.78 2.92
C VAL A 54 13.21 -14.19 2.84
N SER A 55 12.68 -15.13 3.64
CA SER A 55 13.17 -16.52 3.62
C SER A 55 13.07 -17.07 2.21
N THR A 56 14.03 -17.87 1.77
CA THR A 56 13.94 -18.55 0.46
C THR A 56 12.71 -19.45 0.38
N ASP A 57 12.23 -19.90 1.53
CA ASP A 57 11.08 -20.79 1.66
C ASP A 57 9.78 -20.02 1.96
N ALA A 58 9.82 -18.69 1.89
CA ALA A 58 8.63 -17.87 2.11
C ALA A 58 7.63 -18.04 0.95
N THR A 59 6.37 -18.30 1.29
CA THR A 59 5.29 -18.27 0.31
C THR A 59 5.03 -16.83 -0.10
N ARG A 60 5.13 -16.55 -1.40
CA ARG A 60 4.83 -15.23 -1.98
C ARG A 60 3.39 -15.20 -2.51
N LEU A 61 2.60 -14.28 -1.97
CA LEU A 61 1.28 -13.92 -2.46
C LEU A 61 1.36 -12.56 -3.17
N GLU A 62 0.76 -12.46 -4.36
CA GLU A 62 0.63 -11.21 -5.11
C GLU A 62 -0.86 -10.95 -5.34
N LEU A 63 -1.33 -9.79 -4.87
CA LEU A 63 -2.75 -9.44 -4.79
C LEU A 63 -3.00 -8.14 -5.54
N GLU A 64 -3.94 -8.18 -6.47
CA GLU A 64 -4.51 -7.00 -7.10
C GLU A 64 -5.58 -6.39 -6.20
N PRO A 65 -5.76 -5.06 -6.20
CA PRO A 65 -6.85 -4.44 -5.48
C PRO A 65 -8.19 -4.84 -6.09
N GLU A 66 -9.14 -5.26 -5.26
CA GLU A 66 -10.53 -5.46 -5.70
C GLU A 66 -11.21 -4.16 -6.08
N ASP A 67 -10.75 -3.06 -5.49
CA ASP A 67 -11.28 -1.73 -5.70
C ASP A 67 -10.21 -0.68 -5.42
N PHE A 68 -10.23 0.41 -6.18
CA PHE A 68 -9.34 1.54 -5.93
C PHE A 68 -9.93 2.86 -6.40
N ALA A 69 -9.51 3.94 -5.75
CA ALA A 69 -9.88 5.29 -6.11
C ALA A 69 -8.76 6.27 -5.75
N MET A 70 -8.66 7.36 -6.49
CA MET A 70 -7.73 8.45 -6.26
C MET A 70 -8.51 9.71 -5.90
N VAL A 71 -8.06 10.41 -4.86
CA VAL A 71 -8.58 11.72 -4.46
C VAL A 71 -7.48 12.77 -4.65
N GLY A 72 -7.85 13.87 -5.30
CA GLY A 72 -6.99 15.04 -5.52
C GLY A 72 -7.78 16.34 -5.47
N ALA A 73 -7.19 17.43 -5.96
CA ALA A 73 -7.85 18.74 -6.04
C ALA A 73 -9.04 18.73 -7.02
N GLU A 74 -8.94 17.87 -8.04
CA GLU A 74 -9.88 17.66 -9.13
C GLU A 74 -11.09 16.80 -8.72
N GLY A 75 -11.08 16.30 -7.48
CA GLY A 75 -12.12 15.44 -6.92
C GLY A 75 -11.69 13.98 -6.85
N LEU A 76 -12.64 13.08 -7.10
CA LEU A 76 -12.47 11.64 -7.02
C LEU A 76 -12.35 11.05 -8.43
N ALA A 77 -11.30 10.26 -8.66
CA ALA A 77 -11.14 9.42 -9.83
C ALA A 77 -11.22 7.94 -9.40
N THR A 78 -12.07 7.16 -10.06
CA THR A 78 -12.23 5.71 -9.88
C THR A 78 -11.48 4.94 -10.97
N ALA A 79 -11.47 3.60 -10.91
CA ALA A 79 -10.86 2.76 -11.96
C ALA A 79 -11.32 3.12 -13.39
N ASP A 80 -12.58 3.52 -13.58
CA ASP A 80 -13.11 3.90 -14.90
C ASP A 80 -12.66 5.29 -15.39
N THR A 81 -12.17 6.14 -14.48
CA THR A 81 -11.88 7.57 -14.76
C THR A 81 -10.43 7.97 -14.54
N ILE A 82 -9.64 7.16 -13.81
CA ILE A 82 -8.25 7.45 -13.44
C ILE A 82 -7.27 7.41 -14.62
N GLY A 83 -7.69 6.95 -15.79
CA GLY A 83 -6.83 6.83 -16.96
C GLY A 83 -5.69 5.83 -16.75
N GLU A 84 -4.75 5.80 -17.70
CA GLU A 84 -3.67 4.81 -17.73
C GLU A 84 -2.58 5.04 -16.65
N SER A 85 -2.52 6.25 -16.10
CA SER A 85 -1.42 6.71 -15.25
C SER A 85 -1.90 7.34 -13.93
N ILE A 86 -1.30 6.90 -12.83
CA ILE A 86 -1.41 7.47 -11.49
C ILE A 86 -0.23 8.43 -11.29
N VAL A 87 -0.50 9.71 -11.06
CA VAL A 87 0.56 10.73 -10.87
C VAL A 87 0.58 11.22 -9.43
N PHE A 88 1.76 11.25 -8.81
CA PHE A 88 2.00 11.75 -7.44
C PHE A 88 3.06 12.84 -7.40
N GLY A 89 3.02 13.71 -6.39
CA GLY A 89 4.12 14.63 -6.09
C GLY A 89 4.25 15.84 -7.03
N ARG A 90 3.12 16.25 -7.64
CA ARG A 90 3.02 17.54 -8.31
C ARG A 90 3.08 18.68 -7.30
N ALA A 91 3.77 19.77 -7.64
CA ALA A 91 3.97 20.91 -6.77
C ALA A 91 2.62 21.53 -6.37
N GLY A 92 2.39 21.67 -5.06
CA GLY A 92 1.13 22.22 -4.53
C GLY A 92 -0.06 21.25 -4.54
N GLU A 93 0.15 20.00 -4.98
CA GLU A 93 -0.88 18.96 -4.96
C GLU A 93 -0.59 17.90 -3.90
N THR A 94 -1.60 17.59 -3.10
CA THR A 94 -1.65 16.37 -2.28
C THR A 94 -2.63 15.41 -2.94
N ARG A 95 -2.17 14.19 -3.22
CA ARG A 95 -3.03 13.13 -3.77
C ARG A 95 -3.03 11.93 -2.85
N GLU A 96 -4.17 11.26 -2.79
CA GLU A 96 -4.40 10.10 -1.97
C GLU A 96 -4.98 8.97 -2.82
N LEU A 97 -4.34 7.80 -2.81
CA LEU A 97 -4.80 6.59 -3.49
C LEU A 97 -5.31 5.60 -2.44
N TRP A 98 -6.59 5.27 -2.54
CA TRP A 98 -7.23 4.25 -1.72
C TRP A 98 -7.24 2.93 -2.47
N LEU A 99 -6.79 1.87 -1.80
CA LEU A 99 -6.68 0.52 -2.33
C LEU A 99 -7.42 -0.42 -1.38
N ARG A 100 -8.29 -1.28 -1.91
CA ARG A 100 -8.97 -2.33 -1.16
C ARG A 100 -8.52 -3.69 -1.70
N PHE A 101 -8.09 -4.57 -0.82
CA PHE A 101 -7.63 -5.92 -1.15
C PHE A 101 -8.54 -6.95 -0.49
N ALA A 102 -8.77 -8.07 -1.16
CA ALA A 102 -9.20 -9.30 -0.50
C ALA A 102 -7.96 -10.08 -0.11
N LEU A 103 -7.65 -10.07 1.18
CA LEU A 103 -6.56 -10.87 1.73
C LEU A 103 -7.17 -12.01 2.54
N ASP A 104 -7.10 -13.21 1.99
CA ASP A 104 -7.43 -14.45 2.70
C ASP A 104 -6.12 -15.11 3.14
N LEU A 105 -5.75 -14.93 4.40
CA LEU A 105 -4.57 -15.58 4.98
C LEU A 105 -4.99 -16.90 5.61
N PRO A 106 -4.28 -18.02 5.34
CA PRO A 106 -4.51 -19.26 6.06
C PRO A 106 -4.46 -19.05 7.58
N ASP A 107 -5.22 -19.86 8.31
CA ASP A 107 -5.21 -19.85 9.76
C ASP A 107 -3.77 -20.08 10.26
N GLY A 108 -3.31 -19.22 11.17
CA GLY A 108 -1.93 -19.28 11.68
C GLY A 108 -0.87 -18.64 10.77
N ALA A 109 -1.12 -18.40 9.47
CA ALA A 109 -0.14 -17.85 8.52
C ALA A 109 0.55 -16.55 9.00
N ARG A 110 1.86 -16.55 9.20
CA ARG A 110 2.57 -15.39 9.75
C ARG A 110 3.12 -14.52 8.63
N VAL A 111 2.73 -13.24 8.59
CA VAL A 111 3.29 -12.27 7.62
C VAL A 111 4.75 -11.97 7.94
N GLN A 112 5.65 -12.43 7.09
CA GLN A 112 7.07 -12.10 7.15
C GLN A 112 7.31 -10.69 6.65
N ARG A 113 6.75 -10.34 5.49
CA ARG A 113 6.90 -9.02 4.86
C ARG A 113 5.70 -8.68 3.98
N ALA A 114 5.34 -7.40 3.88
CA ALA A 114 4.39 -6.94 2.88
C ALA A 114 4.87 -5.66 2.19
N LEU A 115 4.70 -5.61 0.87
CA LEU A 115 5.11 -4.49 0.01
C LEU A 115 3.94 -4.02 -0.82
N LEU A 116 3.63 -2.72 -0.77
CA LEU A 116 2.81 -2.07 -1.80
C LEU A 116 3.71 -1.71 -2.97
N VAL A 117 3.39 -2.23 -4.16
CA VAL A 117 4.19 -2.05 -5.37
C VAL A 117 3.40 -1.26 -6.41
N LEU A 118 3.99 -0.17 -6.90
CA LEU A 118 3.51 0.60 -8.05
C LEU A 118 4.56 0.53 -9.16
N ASP A 119 4.22 -0.02 -10.31
CA ASP A 119 5.16 -0.07 -11.42
C ASP A 119 5.24 1.30 -12.10
N ALA A 120 6.45 1.79 -12.33
CA ALA A 120 6.66 3.07 -12.99
C ALA A 120 6.37 2.96 -14.49
N LEU A 121 5.77 4.01 -15.04
CA LEU A 121 5.49 4.08 -16.48
C LEU A 121 6.70 4.63 -17.24
N PRO A 122 7.20 3.93 -18.28
CA PRO A 122 8.40 4.35 -19.03
C PRO A 122 8.21 5.66 -19.80
N GLU A 123 6.98 6.01 -20.15
CA GLU A 123 6.63 7.27 -20.81
C GLU A 123 6.80 8.50 -19.90
N CYS A 124 6.88 8.31 -18.58
CA CYS A 124 7.22 9.39 -17.65
C CYS A 124 8.72 9.64 -17.61
N ARG A 125 9.20 10.26 -18.68
CA ARG A 125 10.60 10.62 -18.92
C ARG A 125 11.10 11.78 -18.07
N ARG A 126 10.19 12.56 -17.46
CA ARG A 126 10.58 13.70 -16.62
C ARG A 126 11.05 13.19 -15.27
N ARG A 127 12.17 13.73 -14.80
CA ARG A 127 12.71 13.42 -13.48
C ARG A 127 11.72 13.94 -12.43
N PRO A 128 11.11 13.07 -11.61
CA PRO A 128 10.32 13.55 -10.50
C PRO A 128 11.27 14.29 -9.54
N GLY A 129 10.77 15.36 -8.93
CA GLY A 129 11.38 15.92 -7.74
C GLY A 129 11.22 14.95 -6.57
N LEU A 130 11.58 15.39 -5.36
CA LEU A 130 11.37 14.57 -4.17
C LEU A 130 9.87 14.40 -3.92
N VAL A 131 9.40 13.16 -3.89
CA VAL A 131 8.02 12.79 -3.53
C VAL A 131 8.06 12.05 -2.20
N SER A 132 7.36 12.58 -1.20
CA SER A 132 7.20 11.95 0.12
C SER A 132 5.92 11.12 0.13
N PHE A 133 5.99 9.91 0.68
CA PHE A 133 4.85 9.00 0.78
C PHE A 133 4.53 8.66 2.22
N GLU A 134 3.24 8.70 2.53
CA GLU A 134 2.66 8.23 3.78
C GLU A 134 1.62 7.16 3.48
N VAL A 135 1.54 6.13 4.33
CA VAL A 135 0.54 5.07 4.21
C VAL A 135 -0.23 4.94 5.51
N ALA A 136 -1.54 4.77 5.42
CA ALA A 136 -2.42 4.45 6.54
C ALA A 136 -3.28 3.22 6.21
N GLN A 137 -3.74 2.52 7.24
CA GLN A 137 -4.77 1.49 7.10
C GLN A 137 -6.13 2.17 6.98
N ILE A 138 -6.99 1.66 6.08
CA ILE A 138 -8.41 2.02 6.06
C ILE A 138 -9.16 1.12 7.06
N LEU A 139 -9.88 1.72 8.00
CA LEU A 139 -10.48 1.06 9.16
C LEU A 139 -11.95 0.66 8.95
N GLU A 140 -12.56 1.10 7.85
CA GLU A 140 -13.95 0.81 7.54
C GLU A 140 -14.11 0.28 6.11
N ARG A 141 -15.22 -0.43 5.88
CA ARG A 141 -15.55 -0.92 4.55
C ARG A 141 -15.86 0.23 3.61
N TRP A 142 -15.26 0.19 2.42
CA TRP A 142 -15.42 1.22 1.41
C TRP A 142 -15.47 0.62 0.01
N SER A 143 -16.00 1.39 -0.95
CA SER A 143 -15.96 1.07 -2.38
C SER A 143 -15.84 2.34 -3.21
N SER A 144 -15.22 2.26 -4.39
CA SER A 144 -15.11 3.39 -5.32
C SER A 144 -16.49 3.89 -5.77
N ALA A 145 -17.48 3.00 -5.89
CA ALA A 145 -18.86 3.34 -6.23
C ALA A 145 -19.58 4.21 -5.18
N SER A 146 -19.14 4.15 -3.92
CA SER A 146 -19.73 4.93 -2.81
C SER A 146 -18.83 6.04 -2.28
N ALA A 147 -17.57 6.05 -2.72
CA ALA A 147 -16.60 7.07 -2.41
C ALA A 147 -17.04 8.41 -3.01
N THR A 148 -16.85 9.48 -2.24
CA THR A 148 -16.96 10.86 -2.72
C THR A 148 -15.88 11.70 -2.04
N PRO A 149 -15.49 12.87 -2.57
CA PRO A 149 -14.53 13.73 -1.90
C PRO A 149 -14.94 14.11 -0.46
N ALA A 150 -16.25 14.21 -0.19
CA ALA A 150 -16.83 14.50 1.12
C ALA A 150 -16.93 13.27 2.05
N ARG A 151 -16.87 12.06 1.49
CA ARG A 151 -17.00 10.80 2.22
C ARG A 151 -15.72 9.98 2.06
N ARG A 152 -14.67 10.43 2.76
CA ARG A 152 -13.40 9.69 2.86
C ARG A 152 -13.55 8.55 3.85
N PRO A 153 -12.98 7.36 3.55
CA PRO A 153 -12.99 6.29 4.51
C PRO A 153 -12.13 6.66 5.72
N ARG A 154 -12.54 6.24 6.91
CA ARG A 154 -11.76 6.42 8.13
C ARG A 154 -10.44 5.68 8.03
N THR A 155 -9.34 6.37 8.32
CA THR A 155 -7.99 5.81 8.30
C THR A 155 -7.35 5.77 9.69
N SER A 156 -6.36 4.90 9.86
CA SER A 156 -5.45 4.92 11.00
C SER A 156 -4.56 6.16 10.95
N LEU A 157 -3.71 6.33 11.98
CA LEU A 157 -2.63 7.32 11.90
C LEU A 157 -1.72 7.00 10.70
N PRO A 158 -1.41 8.00 9.84
CA PRO A 158 -0.46 7.81 8.75
C PRO A 158 0.94 7.51 9.26
N MET A 159 1.64 6.64 8.55
CA MET A 159 3.04 6.31 8.77
C MET A 159 3.85 6.73 7.55
N ARG A 160 5.02 7.34 7.77
CA ARG A 160 5.95 7.64 6.68
C ARG A 160 6.42 6.33 6.04
N ALA A 161 6.15 6.16 4.75
CA ALA A 161 6.44 4.92 4.02
C ALA A 161 7.71 5.01 3.16
N GLY A 162 8.13 6.23 2.78
CA GLY A 162 9.38 6.44 2.06
C GLY A 162 9.41 7.75 1.29
N GLU A 163 10.52 7.97 0.58
CA GLU A 163 10.72 9.09 -0.32
C GLU A 163 11.23 8.57 -1.66
N LEU A 164 10.80 9.17 -2.77
CA LEU A 164 11.25 8.84 -4.12
C LEU A 164 11.87 10.07 -4.78
N SER A 165 13.09 9.92 -5.28
CA SER A 165 13.82 10.96 -6.05
C SER A 165 14.54 10.39 -7.29
N VAL A 166 14.24 9.13 -7.65
CA VAL A 166 15.11 8.33 -8.51
C VAL A 166 14.80 8.52 -10.00
N THR A 167 15.87 8.59 -10.80
CA THR A 167 15.87 8.44 -12.26
C THR A 167 16.89 7.36 -12.60
N PRO A 168 16.60 6.35 -13.44
CA PRO A 168 15.40 6.17 -14.27
C PRO A 168 14.13 5.79 -13.49
N PRO A 169 12.94 5.76 -14.14
CA PRO A 169 11.71 5.26 -13.51
C PRO A 169 11.91 3.84 -12.99
N GLN A 170 11.72 3.63 -11.70
CA GLN A 170 11.79 2.32 -11.05
C GLN A 170 10.48 2.05 -10.33
N PRO A 171 10.05 0.78 -10.22
CA PRO A 171 8.89 0.43 -9.41
C PRO A 171 9.04 0.97 -7.98
N LEU A 172 8.04 1.69 -7.51
CA LEU A 172 7.97 2.13 -6.12
C LEU A 172 7.59 0.91 -5.27
N ARG A 173 8.35 0.66 -4.21
CA ARG A 173 8.09 -0.41 -3.25
C ARG A 173 8.04 0.18 -1.85
N LEU A 174 6.86 0.21 -1.27
CA LEU A 174 6.63 0.74 0.08
C LEU A 174 6.45 -0.43 1.04
N ASP A 175 7.18 -0.41 2.16
CA ASP A 175 7.05 -1.44 3.19
C ASP A 175 5.80 -1.17 4.03
N VAL A 176 4.83 -2.08 3.94
CA VAL A 176 3.53 -2.00 4.62
C VAL A 176 3.33 -3.18 5.58
N THR A 177 4.42 -3.83 5.98
CA THR A 177 4.41 -5.06 6.79
C THR A 177 3.59 -4.90 8.07
N GLU A 178 3.80 -3.81 8.81
CA GLU A 178 3.10 -3.59 10.09
C GLU A 178 1.60 -3.35 9.90
N LEU A 179 1.19 -2.66 8.83
CA LEU A 179 -0.22 -2.44 8.51
C LEU A 179 -0.91 -3.75 8.14
N VAL A 180 -0.27 -4.59 7.32
CA VAL A 180 -0.82 -5.90 6.92
C VAL A 180 -0.85 -6.88 8.10
N ARG A 181 0.11 -6.81 9.03
CA ARG A 181 0.06 -7.61 10.27
C ARG A 181 -1.13 -7.22 11.16
N ALA A 182 -1.49 -5.94 11.20
CA ALA A 182 -2.63 -5.45 11.98
C ALA A 182 -4.00 -5.88 11.42
N TRP A 183 -4.05 -6.42 10.18
CA TRP A 183 -5.30 -6.85 9.54
C TRP A 183 -5.93 -8.11 10.15
N ARG A 184 -5.19 -8.87 10.98
CA ARG A 184 -5.65 -10.17 11.53
C ARG A 184 -6.77 -10.08 12.59
N ALA A 185 -7.45 -8.94 12.72
CA ALA A 185 -8.58 -8.82 13.63
C ALA A 185 -9.83 -9.52 13.03
N PRO A 186 -10.58 -10.35 13.80
CA PRO A 186 -11.69 -11.20 13.34
C PRO A 186 -12.87 -10.52 12.60
N HIS A 187 -12.85 -9.20 12.44
CA HIS A 187 -13.96 -8.41 11.91
C HIS A 187 -13.54 -7.43 10.80
N ALA A 188 -12.33 -7.60 10.24
CA ALA A 188 -11.90 -6.78 9.11
C ALA A 188 -12.56 -7.26 7.81
N GLU A 189 -13.85 -6.94 7.61
CA GLU A 189 -14.54 -7.18 6.32
C GLU A 189 -13.96 -6.36 5.16
N SER A 190 -12.92 -5.57 5.39
CA SER A 190 -12.22 -4.80 4.37
C SER A 190 -10.79 -4.53 4.77
N PHE A 191 -9.87 -4.99 3.94
CA PHE A 191 -8.45 -4.68 4.04
C PHE A 191 -8.14 -3.55 3.08
N GLY A 192 -7.83 -2.37 3.61
CA GLY A 192 -7.53 -1.23 2.76
C GLY A 192 -6.28 -0.47 3.18
N LEU A 193 -5.62 0.10 2.18
CA LEU A 193 -4.49 1.01 2.35
C LEU A 193 -4.86 2.36 1.71
N ALA A 194 -4.55 3.44 2.43
CA ALA A 194 -4.55 4.79 1.88
C ALA A 194 -3.10 5.24 1.71
N LEU A 195 -2.70 5.50 0.47
CA LEU A 195 -1.38 6.03 0.10
C LEU A 195 -1.51 7.52 -0.19
N ARG A 196 -0.96 8.36 0.67
CA ARG A 196 -0.86 9.80 0.47
C ARG A 196 0.52 10.15 -0.07
N ALA A 197 0.57 11.04 -1.05
CA ALA A 197 1.82 11.55 -1.57
C ALA A 197 1.79 13.07 -1.72
N GLU A 198 2.93 13.67 -1.42
CA GLU A 198 3.20 15.11 -1.55
C GLU A 198 4.55 15.30 -2.24
N GLY A 199 4.68 16.35 -3.04
CA GLY A 199 5.93 16.61 -3.74
C GLY A 199 6.04 18.05 -4.21
N SER A 200 7.22 18.39 -4.71
CA SER A 200 7.59 19.75 -5.12
C SER A 200 7.88 19.87 -6.61
N SER A 201 7.56 18.84 -7.39
CA SER A 201 7.93 18.79 -8.81
C SER A 201 6.80 19.24 -9.72
N GLU A 202 7.09 19.90 -10.83
CA GLU A 202 6.05 20.30 -11.79
C GLU A 202 5.29 19.09 -12.37
N SER A 203 5.99 17.97 -12.60
CA SER A 203 5.46 16.84 -13.36
C SER A 203 4.94 15.69 -12.50
N GLY A 204 5.52 15.50 -11.31
CA GLY A 204 5.24 14.34 -10.45
C GLY A 204 5.97 13.06 -10.91
N ALA A 205 5.78 11.99 -10.14
CA ALA A 205 6.12 10.62 -10.48
C ALA A 205 4.87 9.90 -11.00
N CYS A 206 4.99 9.17 -12.11
CA CYS A 206 3.87 8.43 -12.68
C CYS A 206 4.03 6.92 -12.51
N PHE A 207 2.91 6.26 -12.27
CA PHE A 207 2.80 4.83 -12.11
C PHE A 207 1.65 4.28 -12.93
N SER A 208 1.72 2.99 -13.28
CA SER A 208 0.64 2.32 -14.01
C SER A 208 -0.59 2.19 -13.13
N SER A 209 -1.76 2.49 -13.69
CA SER A 209 -3.05 2.14 -13.08
C SER A 209 -3.45 0.68 -13.35
N GLY A 210 -2.78 0.01 -14.29
CA GLY A 210 -3.11 -1.34 -14.75
C GLY A 210 -4.12 -1.41 -15.90
N LEU A 211 -4.61 -0.27 -16.41
CA LEU A 211 -5.63 -0.26 -17.48
C LEU A 211 -5.08 -0.55 -18.90
N SER A 212 -3.84 -0.17 -19.19
CA SER A 212 -3.25 -0.30 -20.53
C SER A 212 -1.94 -1.06 -20.54
N TRP A 213 -0.95 -0.56 -19.79
CA TRP A 213 0.42 -1.02 -19.82
C TRP A 213 0.99 -1.18 -18.41
N GLY A 214 1.71 -2.28 -18.21
CA GLY A 214 2.29 -2.63 -16.90
C GLY A 214 1.26 -3.25 -15.95
N LYS A 215 1.69 -3.52 -14.72
CA LYS A 215 0.79 -3.98 -13.67
C LYS A 215 0.35 -2.78 -12.85
N GLY A 216 -0.93 -2.75 -12.50
CA GLY A 216 -1.47 -1.75 -11.58
C GLY A 216 -0.87 -1.86 -10.17
N PRO A 217 -1.39 -1.04 -9.24
CA PRO A 217 -1.06 -1.17 -7.83
C PRO A 217 -1.28 -2.62 -7.37
N ARG A 218 -0.36 -3.17 -6.58
CA ARG A 218 -0.51 -4.51 -6.03
C ARG A 218 0.14 -4.65 -4.67
N LEU A 219 -0.41 -5.55 -3.86
CA LEU A 219 0.15 -5.94 -2.58
C LEU A 219 0.93 -7.25 -2.75
N VAL A 220 2.21 -7.25 -2.42
CA VAL A 220 3.04 -8.45 -2.39
C VAL A 220 3.29 -8.82 -0.94
N VAL A 221 2.73 -9.96 -0.51
CA VAL A 221 2.86 -10.48 0.86
C VAL A 221 3.76 -11.71 0.84
N PHE A 222 4.71 -11.76 1.75
CA PHE A 222 5.56 -12.91 2.01
C PHE A 222 5.16 -13.50 3.35
N LEU A 223 4.81 -14.78 3.36
CA LEU A 223 4.44 -15.53 4.56
C LEU A 223 5.61 -16.38 5.00
N TRP A 224 5.77 -16.56 6.32
CA TRP A 224 6.61 -17.65 6.82
C TRP A 224 6.03 -18.98 6.35
N PRO A 225 6.88 -19.97 6.01
CA PRO A 225 6.39 -21.33 5.81
C PRO A 225 5.60 -21.73 7.05
N GLU A 226 4.46 -22.40 6.87
CA GLU A 226 3.85 -23.09 7.99
C GLU A 226 4.92 -24.05 8.51
N GLU A 227 5.20 -23.99 9.81
CA GLU A 227 5.94 -25.08 10.44
C GLU A 227 4.98 -26.26 10.31
N ASP A 228 5.17 -27.05 9.25
CA ASP A 228 4.52 -28.35 9.08
C ASP A 228 4.55 -28.97 10.47
N GLY A 229 3.40 -29.34 11.01
CA GLY A 229 3.22 -29.78 12.40
C GLY A 229 3.97 -31.07 12.79
N ALA A 230 5.12 -31.33 12.17
CA ALA A 230 6.18 -32.26 12.52
C ALA A 230 6.69 -31.97 13.95
N GLY A 231 5.88 -32.35 14.93
CA GLY A 231 6.26 -32.29 16.34
C GLY A 231 5.12 -32.46 17.33
N GLY A 232 3.85 -32.40 16.88
CA GLY A 232 2.69 -32.76 17.70
C GLY A 232 2.54 -34.27 17.96
N GLY A 233 3.55 -35.07 17.64
CA GLY A 233 3.71 -36.45 18.11
C GLY A 233 4.08 -36.52 19.59
N GLY A 234 3.37 -35.76 20.43
CA GLY A 234 3.35 -35.98 21.87
C GLY A 234 2.51 -37.20 22.14
N GLY A 235 3.10 -38.37 21.95
CA GLY A 235 2.57 -39.61 22.48
C GLY A 235 2.39 -39.45 23.99
N ALA A 236 1.14 -39.33 24.43
CA ALA A 236 0.76 -39.88 25.72
C ALA A 236 0.50 -41.36 25.48
N GLY A 237 1.58 -42.14 25.58
CA GLY A 237 1.49 -43.54 25.93
C GLY A 237 0.67 -43.69 27.22
N GLY A 238 -0.06 -44.79 27.30
CA GLY A 238 -0.81 -45.14 28.49
C GLY A 238 0.08 -45.32 29.72
N GLY A 239 -0.46 -44.93 30.86
CA GLY A 239 -0.41 -45.68 32.12
C GLY A 239 -1.85 -45.63 32.65
N GLU A 240 -2.58 -46.73 32.60
CA GLU A 240 -2.71 -47.69 33.71
C GLU A 240 -3.21 -47.01 35.00
N ASP A 241 -4.51 -47.20 35.24
CA ASP A 241 -5.10 -47.67 36.48
C ASP A 241 -4.54 -47.08 37.79
N GLY A 242 -5.22 -46.03 38.28
CA GLY A 242 -5.05 -45.49 39.62
C GLY A 242 -6.40 -45.28 40.29
N GLU A 243 -6.94 -46.37 40.84
CA GLU A 243 -8.13 -46.40 41.70
C GLU A 243 -7.83 -45.79 43.07
N GLY A 244 -8.73 -44.93 43.57
CA GLY A 244 -8.87 -44.64 45.00
C GLY A 244 -8.63 -43.19 45.45
N GLY A 245 -9.65 -42.59 46.07
CA GLY A 245 -9.46 -41.40 46.91
C GLY A 245 -10.68 -40.51 47.07
N ALA A 246 -11.63 -40.90 47.92
CA ALA A 246 -12.71 -40.06 48.40
C ALA A 246 -12.23 -38.98 49.38
N GLY A 247 -12.89 -37.81 49.37
CA GLY A 247 -13.02 -36.94 50.55
C GLY A 247 -12.46 -35.52 50.40
N GLY A 248 -13.30 -34.51 50.62
CA GLY A 248 -12.82 -33.13 50.84
C GLY A 248 -13.82 -32.02 50.53
N SER A 249 -14.80 -31.84 51.42
CA SER A 249 -15.72 -30.70 51.49
C SER A 249 -15.08 -29.45 52.14
N GLY A 250 -15.44 -28.24 51.66
CA GLY A 250 -15.27 -26.95 52.37
C GLY A 250 -15.13 -25.79 51.37
N GLY A 251 -16.12 -24.89 51.21
CA GLY A 251 -16.28 -23.61 51.94
C GLY A 251 -15.39 -22.51 51.31
N ALA A 252 -15.79 -21.28 50.96
CA ALA A 252 -16.86 -20.36 51.35
C ALA A 252 -17.11 -19.39 50.15
N SER A 253 -18.36 -19.03 49.83
CA SER A 253 -19.06 -17.80 50.24
C SER A 253 -18.23 -16.50 50.20
N GLY A 254 -18.57 -15.63 49.24
CA GLY A 254 -18.08 -14.25 49.12
C GLY A 254 -19.11 -13.41 48.35
N ASP A 255 -20.10 -12.94 49.10
CA ASP A 255 -21.19 -12.03 48.71
C ASP A 255 -20.70 -10.57 48.57
N GLY A 256 -21.32 -9.80 47.67
CA GLY A 256 -21.14 -8.34 47.54
C GLY A 256 -21.35 -7.88 46.10
N GLY A 257 -22.55 -7.48 45.69
CA GLY A 257 -23.06 -6.10 45.84
C GLY A 257 -22.42 -5.20 44.78
N ALA A 258 -23.11 -4.61 43.80
CA ALA A 258 -24.25 -3.72 43.98
C ALA A 258 -25.10 -3.58 42.70
N ARG A 259 -26.39 -3.39 42.95
CA ARG A 259 -27.45 -3.10 41.98
C ARG A 259 -27.34 -1.65 41.51
N GLY A 260 -27.37 -1.44 40.20
CA GLY A 260 -27.58 -0.13 39.57
C GLY A 260 -28.64 -0.20 38.49
N ARG A 261 -29.92 -0.20 38.89
CA ARG A 261 -31.07 -0.02 37.98
C ARG A 261 -31.11 1.44 37.51
N ARG A 262 -31.11 1.68 36.20
CA ARG A 262 -31.83 2.83 35.62
C ARG A 262 -32.82 2.31 34.58
N ARG A 263 -34.10 2.34 34.99
CA ARG A 263 -35.25 2.35 34.08
C ARG A 263 -35.30 3.72 33.43
N GLY A 264 -35.50 3.72 32.12
CA GLY A 264 -35.89 4.88 31.33
C GLY A 264 -36.84 4.39 30.25
N ASP A 265 -38.08 4.15 30.64
CA ASP A 265 -39.20 3.97 29.73
C ASP A 265 -39.44 5.29 28.98
N SER A 266 -39.58 5.24 27.65
CA SER A 266 -40.75 5.77 26.91
C SER A 266 -40.44 5.90 25.41
N ALA A 267 -41.10 5.04 24.62
CA ALA A 267 -41.39 5.21 23.19
C ALA A 267 -42.40 6.41 23.00
N PRO A 268 -42.83 6.83 21.78
CA PRO A 268 -43.21 6.04 20.59
C PRO A 268 -42.66 6.70 19.29
N ALA A 269 -42.94 6.36 18.03
CA ALA A 269 -44.01 5.61 17.39
C ALA A 269 -43.56 5.18 15.98
N ARG A 270 -44.02 3.99 15.58
CA ARG A 270 -44.54 3.59 14.26
C ARG A 270 -44.23 4.50 13.05
N GLY A 271 -43.44 3.97 12.14
CA GLY A 271 -43.45 4.31 10.72
C GLY A 271 -43.36 3.03 9.88
N ARG A 272 -44.50 2.37 9.64
CA ARG A 272 -44.61 1.29 8.65
C ARG A 272 -44.61 1.92 7.25
N GLY A 273 -43.46 1.89 6.59
CA GLY A 273 -43.33 2.09 5.14
C GLY A 273 -43.16 0.73 4.45
N SER A 274 -44.27 0.11 4.11
CA SER A 274 -44.35 -0.97 3.13
C SER A 274 -44.44 -0.31 1.76
N LEU A 275 -43.52 -0.59 0.84
CA LEU A 275 -43.72 -0.63 -0.62
C LEU A 275 -42.36 -0.84 -1.33
N GLY A 276 -42.29 -1.88 -2.17
CA GLY A 276 -41.34 -1.93 -3.28
C GLY A 276 -40.23 -2.97 -3.22
N GLU A 277 -40.56 -4.25 -3.06
CA GLU A 277 -39.67 -5.34 -3.49
C GLU A 277 -39.59 -5.33 -5.03
N LEU A 278 -38.77 -4.45 -5.60
CA LEU A 278 -38.39 -4.50 -7.01
C LEU A 278 -37.31 -5.58 -7.17
N ARG A 279 -37.75 -6.80 -7.47
CA ARG A 279 -36.89 -7.87 -7.97
C ARG A 279 -36.39 -7.52 -9.37
N HIS A 280 -35.31 -6.74 -9.47
CA HIS A 280 -34.50 -6.72 -10.67
C HIS A 280 -33.60 -7.97 -10.68
N ARG A 281 -34.07 -9.01 -11.37
CA ARG A 281 -33.21 -10.06 -11.91
C ARG A 281 -32.25 -9.41 -12.92
N GLY A 282 -31.12 -8.93 -12.45
CA GLY A 282 -29.99 -8.55 -13.28
C GLY A 282 -29.42 -9.80 -13.94
N ARG A 283 -29.62 -9.91 -15.26
CA ARG A 283 -28.95 -10.89 -16.12
C ARG A 283 -27.44 -10.78 -15.92
N PRO A 284 -26.69 -11.90 -15.84
CA PRO A 284 -25.24 -11.84 -15.94
C PRO A 284 -24.86 -11.23 -17.29
N ALA A 285 -24.01 -10.21 -17.26
CA ALA A 285 -23.41 -9.63 -18.44
C ALA A 285 -22.60 -10.72 -19.16
N ALA A 286 -23.02 -11.05 -20.38
CA ALA A 286 -22.26 -11.91 -21.26
C ALA A 286 -20.91 -11.24 -21.57
N CYS A 287 -19.82 -11.97 -21.38
CA CYS A 287 -18.50 -11.55 -21.86
C CYS A 287 -18.58 -11.14 -23.33
N PRO A 288 -18.11 -9.95 -23.73
CA PRO A 288 -17.97 -9.63 -25.14
C PRO A 288 -16.94 -10.58 -25.75
N ARG A 289 -17.38 -11.29 -26.80
CA ARG A 289 -16.54 -12.17 -27.60
C ARG A 289 -15.31 -11.41 -28.09
N ARG A 290 -14.14 -12.01 -27.84
CA ARG A 290 -12.84 -11.70 -28.44
C ARG A 290 -13.02 -11.48 -29.95
N ARG A 291 -12.94 -10.22 -30.39
CA ARG A 291 -12.89 -9.87 -31.81
C ARG A 291 -11.50 -10.25 -32.28
N GLU A 292 -11.39 -11.35 -33.03
CA GLU A 292 -10.15 -11.75 -33.70
C GLU A 292 -9.70 -10.59 -34.59
N LEU A 293 -8.57 -9.99 -34.20
CA LEU A 293 -7.90 -8.97 -34.98
C LEU A 293 -7.28 -9.70 -36.19
N HIS A 294 -7.87 -9.46 -37.35
CA HIS A 294 -7.41 -9.94 -38.64
C HIS A 294 -6.03 -9.33 -38.91
N ASP A 295 -5.01 -10.17 -39.04
CA ASP A 295 -3.64 -9.81 -39.34
C ASP A 295 -3.50 -9.58 -40.87
N PRO A 296 -3.28 -8.35 -41.36
CA PRO A 296 -3.08 -8.12 -42.77
C PRO A 296 -1.66 -8.54 -43.17
N ARG A 297 -1.59 -9.58 -44.02
CA ARG A 297 -0.35 -10.04 -44.67
C ARG A 297 0.40 -8.87 -45.33
N PRO A 298 1.74 -8.85 -45.27
CA PRO A 298 2.53 -7.95 -46.09
C PRO A 298 2.45 -8.38 -47.56
N THR A 299 1.98 -7.47 -48.41
CA THR A 299 2.10 -7.60 -49.86
C THR A 299 3.54 -7.32 -50.26
N ASP A 300 4.24 -8.36 -50.68
CA ASP A 300 5.44 -8.28 -51.50
C ASP A 300 5.10 -7.51 -52.79
N GLY A 301 5.81 -6.41 -53.02
CA GLY A 301 5.59 -5.53 -54.17
C GLY A 301 6.93 -5.00 -54.66
N GLY A 302 7.66 -5.85 -55.38
CA GLY A 302 8.82 -5.45 -56.16
C GLY A 302 8.45 -4.46 -57.28
N GLY A 303 9.36 -3.56 -57.59
CA GLY A 303 9.20 -2.61 -58.69
C GLY A 303 10.37 -1.66 -58.80
N GLY A 304 11.43 -2.08 -59.48
CA GLY A 304 12.61 -1.26 -59.72
C GLY A 304 12.33 -0.06 -60.61
N ARG A 305 13.20 0.96 -60.51
CA ARG A 305 13.49 1.88 -61.62
C ARG A 305 14.92 2.42 -61.50
N ARG A 306 15.73 2.08 -62.50
CA ARG A 306 16.95 2.80 -62.87
C ARG A 306 16.56 4.09 -63.60
N VAL A 307 17.17 5.19 -63.23
CA VAL A 307 17.46 6.39 -64.04
C VAL A 307 18.70 6.98 -63.37
N GLY A 308 19.80 7.37 -64.01
CA GLY A 308 20.12 7.64 -65.40
C GLY A 308 21.25 8.68 -65.33
N VAL A 309 22.35 8.42 -66.03
CA VAL A 309 23.55 9.25 -66.09
C VAL A 309 23.24 10.56 -66.81
N GLY A 310 23.82 11.65 -66.30
CA GLY A 310 23.91 12.97 -66.91
C GLY A 310 24.86 13.83 -66.10
#